data_AF-A0A3B8JC62-F1
#
_entry.id   AF-A0A3B8JC62-F1
#
_cell.length_a   1.000
_cell.length_b   1.000
_cell.length_c   1.000
_cell.angle_alpha   90.00
_cell.angle_beta   90.00
_cell.angle_gamma   90.00
#
_symmetry.space_group_name_H-M   'P 1'
#
loop_
_entity.id
_entity.type
_entity.pdbx_description
1 polymer ?
#
loop_
_entity_poly.entity_id
_entity_poly.type
_entity_poly.pdbx_seq_one_letter_code
_entity_poly.pdbx_strand_id
1 'polypeptide(L)'
;YFQFGRYLLISCSRPGSLPANLQGIWNQDFLPPWDSKYTININTQMNYWPAENCNLAECHKPLFDHIERMREPGRRTARVMYGCKGFMAHHNTDIWGDTAPQDIYIPATYWPMGAAWLCLHLWEHYDFGRDKSFLQQAYPVMKEAAEFILDYLIEDDKGRLVTCPSVSPENTY
;
A
#
# COMPACT_ATOMS: atom_id res chain seq x y z
N TYR A 1 -24.84 10.97 -1.08
CA TYR A 1 -23.40 10.81 -0.82
C TYR A 1 -22.71 9.73 -1.66
N PHE A 2 -23.28 8.54 -1.89
CA PHE A 2 -22.66 7.47 -2.70
C PHE A 2 -22.04 7.94 -4.05
N GLN A 3 -22.82 8.65 -4.88
CA GLN A 3 -22.33 9.15 -6.17
C GLN A 3 -21.21 10.18 -6.06
N PHE A 4 -21.13 10.89 -4.93
CA PHE A 4 -20.05 11.84 -4.69
C PHE A 4 -18.71 11.12 -4.50
N GLY A 5 -18.69 9.96 -3.83
CA GLY A 5 -17.47 9.13 -3.74
C GLY A 5 -16.97 8.66 -5.12
N ARG A 6 -17.90 8.20 -5.98
CA ARG A 6 -17.57 7.85 -7.38
C ARG A 6 -17.02 9.06 -8.14
N TYR A 7 -17.69 10.20 -8.04
CA TYR A 7 -17.25 11.46 -8.66
C TYR A 7 -15.85 11.87 -8.21
N LEU A 8 -15.55 11.79 -6.90
CA LEU A 8 -14.25 12.16 -6.37
C LEU A 8 -13.16 11.25 -6.93
N LEU A 9 -13.34 9.92 -6.88
CA LEU A 9 -12.34 8.98 -7.41
C LEU A 9 -12.08 9.21 -8.92
N ILE A 10 -13.14 9.43 -9.71
CA ILE A 10 -13.02 9.79 -11.14
C ILE A 10 -12.21 11.08 -11.32
N SER A 11 -12.35 12.03 -10.39
CA SER A 11 -11.72 13.35 -10.49
C SER A 11 -10.27 13.37 -10.01
N CYS A 12 -9.86 12.42 -9.16
CA CYS A 12 -8.52 12.42 -8.53
C CYS A 12 -7.64 11.20 -8.86
N SER A 13 -8.13 10.19 -9.58
CA SER A 13 -7.36 8.99 -9.92
C SER A 13 -7.67 8.48 -11.32
N ARG A 14 -7.13 9.12 -12.36
CA ARG A 14 -7.31 8.70 -13.76
C ARG A 14 -6.05 8.03 -14.30
N PRO A 15 -6.15 7.11 -15.26
CA PRO A 15 -4.96 6.50 -15.87
C PRO A 15 -3.91 7.55 -16.28
N GLY A 16 -2.67 7.36 -15.84
CA GLY A 16 -1.56 8.31 -16.07
C GLY A 16 -1.41 9.42 -15.02
N SER A 17 -2.31 9.54 -14.04
CA SER A 17 -2.14 10.40 -12.87
C SER A 17 -1.38 9.69 -11.75
N LEU A 18 -1.09 10.42 -10.67
CA LEU A 18 -0.78 9.82 -9.36
C LEU A 18 -2.05 9.25 -8.71
N PRO A 19 -1.93 8.31 -7.75
CA PRO A 19 -3.08 7.86 -6.99
C PRO A 19 -3.63 8.95 -6.06
N ALA A 20 -4.89 8.78 -5.65
CA ALA A 20 -5.57 9.65 -4.70
C ALA A 20 -4.87 9.59 -3.33
N ASN A 21 -4.37 10.74 -2.87
CA ASN A 21 -3.74 10.86 -1.55
C ASN A 21 -4.79 11.08 -0.44
N LEU A 22 -4.37 11.42 0.78
CA LEU A 22 -5.29 11.71 1.91
C LEU A 22 -6.37 12.76 1.60
N GLN A 23 -6.13 13.65 0.63
CA GLN A 23 -7.07 14.70 0.21
C GLN A 23 -7.45 14.57 -1.28
N GLY A 24 -7.28 13.39 -1.89
CA GLY A 24 -7.44 13.17 -3.32
C GLY A 24 -6.37 13.91 -4.13
N ILE A 25 -6.68 15.15 -4.51
CA ILE A 25 -5.77 16.11 -5.17
C ILE A 25 -5.99 17.55 -4.67
N TRP A 26 -6.85 17.76 -3.66
CA TRP A 26 -7.32 19.08 -3.26
C TRP A 26 -6.68 19.50 -1.93
N ASN A 27 -5.60 20.30 -2.04
CA ASN A 27 -4.91 20.87 -0.89
C ASN A 27 -4.50 22.32 -1.19
N GLN A 28 -4.64 23.20 -0.20
CA GLN A 28 -4.24 24.61 -0.28
C GLN A 28 -3.03 24.95 0.61
N ASP A 29 -2.66 24.04 1.51
CA ASP A 29 -1.65 24.29 2.54
C ASP A 29 -0.27 23.80 2.10
N PHE A 30 0.80 24.52 2.48
CA PHE A 30 2.17 24.06 2.24
C PHE A 30 2.57 22.88 3.12
N LEU A 31 1.99 22.82 4.33
CA LEU A 31 2.21 21.77 5.33
C LEU A 31 0.86 21.16 5.72
N PRO A 32 0.23 20.41 4.80
CA PRO A 32 -1.07 19.82 5.06
C PRO A 32 -1.00 18.78 6.19
N PRO A 33 -2.12 18.48 6.88
CA PRO A 33 -2.17 17.40 7.86
C PRO A 33 -1.65 16.07 7.30
N TRP A 34 -0.72 15.44 8.03
CA TRP A 34 -0.03 14.21 7.61
C TRP A 34 0.58 14.30 6.19
N ASP A 35 1.07 15.48 5.83
CA ASP A 35 1.67 15.82 4.54
C ASP A 35 0.79 15.55 3.31
N SER A 36 -0.52 15.30 3.49
CA SER A 36 -1.39 14.85 2.40
C SER A 36 -0.77 13.67 1.63
N LYS A 37 -0.06 12.79 2.35
CA LYS A 37 0.71 11.67 1.78
C LYS A 37 -0.19 10.47 1.48
N TYR A 38 0.44 9.33 1.25
CA TYR A 38 -0.22 8.03 1.16
C TYR A 38 -0.01 7.27 2.47
N THR A 39 -1.01 7.35 3.35
CA THR A 39 -1.04 6.53 4.56
C THR A 39 -1.63 5.16 4.22
N ILE A 40 -0.77 4.15 4.26
CA ILE A 40 -1.00 2.81 3.71
C ILE A 40 -1.18 1.75 4.81
N ASN A 41 -1.57 2.18 6.01
CA ASN A 41 -2.09 1.31 7.07
C ASN A 41 -3.63 1.34 7.17
N ILE A 42 -4.33 2.07 6.28
CA ILE A 42 -5.78 2.02 6.04
C ILE A 42 -6.23 3.02 4.95
N ASN A 43 -5.74 4.26 4.98
CA ASN A 43 -6.37 5.39 4.27
C ASN A 43 -6.29 5.24 2.74
N THR A 44 -5.10 4.96 2.21
CA THR A 44 -4.92 4.75 0.77
C THR A 44 -5.67 3.52 0.30
N GLN A 45 -5.73 2.44 1.07
CA GLN A 45 -6.57 1.28 0.72
C GLN A 45 -8.04 1.68 0.61
N MET A 46 -8.54 2.44 1.60
CA MET A 46 -9.92 2.91 1.65
C MET A 46 -10.28 3.79 0.46
N ASN A 47 -9.36 4.62 -0.03
CA ASN A 47 -9.58 5.44 -1.23
C ASN A 47 -9.97 4.59 -2.46
N TYR A 48 -9.50 3.33 -2.52
CA TYR A 48 -9.66 2.45 -3.68
C TYR A 48 -10.68 1.32 -3.51
N TRP A 49 -11.25 1.11 -2.32
CA TRP A 49 -12.36 0.17 -2.12
C TRP A 49 -13.54 0.36 -3.10
N PRO A 50 -13.91 1.59 -3.55
CA PRO A 50 -14.98 1.74 -4.53
C PRO A 50 -14.55 1.49 -5.98
N ALA A 51 -13.26 1.29 -6.29
CA ALA A 51 -12.78 1.26 -7.67
C ALA A 51 -13.43 0.13 -8.49
N GLU A 52 -13.39 -1.10 -7.98
CA GLU A 52 -13.91 -2.26 -8.72
C GLU A 52 -15.44 -2.38 -8.61
N ASN A 53 -15.97 -2.40 -7.38
CA ASN A 53 -17.38 -2.64 -7.13
C ASN A 53 -18.32 -1.50 -7.61
N CYS A 54 -17.81 -0.27 -7.82
CA CYS A 54 -18.58 0.85 -8.36
C CYS A 54 -18.33 1.09 -9.86
N ASN A 55 -17.73 0.10 -10.55
CA ASN A 55 -17.47 0.09 -11.99
C ASN A 55 -16.58 1.26 -12.44
N LEU A 56 -15.43 1.41 -11.77
CA LEU A 56 -14.40 2.44 -12.00
C LEU A 56 -12.99 1.80 -12.05
N ALA A 57 -12.89 0.57 -12.57
CA ALA A 57 -11.66 -0.23 -12.55
C ALA A 57 -10.46 0.50 -13.18
N GLU A 58 -10.68 1.36 -14.18
CA GLU A 58 -9.64 2.19 -14.78
C GLU A 58 -9.05 3.21 -13.80
N CYS A 59 -9.83 3.64 -12.80
CA CYS A 59 -9.37 4.57 -11.77
C CYS A 59 -8.42 3.90 -10.78
N HIS A 60 -8.32 2.57 -10.77
CA HIS A 60 -7.42 1.81 -9.89
C HIS A 60 -5.96 1.82 -10.39
N LYS A 61 -5.76 2.02 -11.69
CA LYS A 61 -4.45 1.94 -12.35
C LYS A 61 -3.36 2.82 -11.72
N PRO A 62 -3.62 4.09 -11.34
CA PRO A 62 -2.63 4.92 -10.65
C PRO A 62 -2.09 4.30 -9.36
N LEU A 63 -2.89 3.52 -8.62
CA LEU A 63 -2.41 2.81 -7.44
C LEU A 63 -1.43 1.70 -7.84
N PHE A 64 -1.71 0.94 -8.88
CA PHE A 64 -0.83 -0.13 -9.36
C PHE A 64 0.52 0.43 -9.82
N ASP A 65 0.50 1.53 -10.56
CA ASP A 65 1.71 2.23 -10.99
C ASP A 65 2.53 2.72 -9.79
N HIS A 66 1.85 3.14 -8.71
CA HIS A 66 2.50 3.54 -7.47
C HIS A 66 3.09 2.37 -6.68
N ILE A 67 2.38 1.24 -6.61
CA ILE A 67 2.90 0.00 -6.01
C ILE A 67 4.18 -0.44 -6.75
N GLU A 68 4.19 -0.41 -8.08
CA GLU A 68 5.40 -0.74 -8.86
C GLU A 68 6.52 0.30 -8.62
N ARG A 69 6.21 1.59 -8.47
CA ARG A 69 7.18 2.62 -8.08
C ARG A 69 7.85 2.33 -6.74
N MET A 70 7.09 1.81 -5.77
CA MET A 70 7.59 1.44 -4.44
C MET A 70 8.44 0.16 -4.45
N ARG A 71 8.39 -0.64 -5.51
CA ARG A 71 8.96 -1.99 -5.52
C ARG A 71 10.48 -2.01 -5.32
N GLU A 72 11.22 -1.21 -6.07
CA GLU A 72 12.69 -1.14 -5.91
C GLU A 72 13.13 -0.48 -4.59
N PRO A 73 12.56 0.67 -4.17
CA PRO A 73 12.78 1.20 -2.82
C PRO A 73 12.48 0.16 -1.73
N GLY A 74 11.38 -0.57 -1.83
CA GLY A 74 10.97 -1.56 -0.84
C GLY A 74 11.85 -2.79 -0.77
N ARG A 75 12.43 -3.24 -1.90
CA ARG A 75 13.48 -4.28 -1.90
C ARG A 75 14.72 -3.80 -1.17
N ARG A 76 15.10 -2.54 -1.38
CA ARG A 76 16.24 -1.93 -0.64
C ARG A 76 15.93 -1.87 0.85
N THR A 77 14.73 -1.42 1.24
CA THR A 77 14.31 -1.35 2.64
C THR A 77 14.30 -2.72 3.29
N ALA A 78 13.71 -3.74 2.66
CA ALA A 78 13.71 -5.12 3.15
C ALA A 78 15.13 -5.64 3.45
N ARG A 79 16.04 -5.48 2.47
CA ARG A 79 17.43 -5.93 2.59
C ARG A 79 18.23 -5.16 3.63
N VAL A 80 18.12 -3.82 3.64
CA VAL A 80 18.96 -2.96 4.48
C VAL A 80 18.51 -2.97 5.94
N MET A 81 17.19 -2.94 6.19
CA MET A 81 16.65 -2.86 7.55
C MET A 81 16.46 -4.22 8.19
N TYR A 82 16.07 -5.24 7.42
CA TYR A 82 15.66 -6.53 7.95
C TYR A 82 16.52 -7.70 7.49
N GLY A 83 17.40 -7.50 6.49
CA GLY A 83 18.15 -8.59 5.87
C GLY A 83 17.27 -9.56 5.07
N CYS A 84 16.01 -9.18 4.81
CA CYS A 84 15.02 -10.02 4.16
C CYS A 84 15.03 -9.85 2.63
N LYS A 85 14.55 -10.88 1.94
CA LYS A 85 14.18 -10.86 0.51
C LYS A 85 12.83 -10.17 0.30
N GLY A 86 12.40 -10.12 -0.96
CA GLY A 86 11.11 -9.56 -1.35
C GLY A 86 11.09 -8.02 -1.35
N PHE A 87 9.89 -7.46 -1.36
CA PHE A 87 9.68 -6.01 -1.24
C PHE A 87 8.68 -5.72 -0.12
N MET A 88 8.92 -4.63 0.62
CA MET A 88 8.07 -4.22 1.74
C MET A 88 7.95 -2.71 1.82
N ALA A 89 6.95 -2.25 2.57
CA ALA A 89 6.77 -0.84 2.92
C ALA A 89 6.12 -0.73 4.30
N HIS A 90 6.43 0.36 4.99
CA HIS A 90 5.85 0.67 6.29
C HIS A 90 4.45 1.28 6.17
N HIS A 91 3.99 2.02 7.18
CA HIS A 91 2.65 2.57 7.26
C HIS A 91 2.40 3.83 6.38
N ASN A 92 3.45 4.45 5.82
CA ASN A 92 3.35 5.64 4.96
C ASN A 92 4.28 5.52 3.74
N THR A 93 3.89 6.15 2.63
CA THR A 93 4.71 6.42 1.43
C THR A 93 4.38 7.82 0.89
N ASP A 94 5.13 8.29 -0.09
CA ASP A 94 4.97 9.61 -0.71
C ASP A 94 5.07 9.53 -2.24
N ILE A 95 5.10 10.67 -2.92
CA ILE A 95 5.22 10.74 -4.38
C ILE A 95 6.45 10.00 -4.94
N TRP A 96 7.51 9.85 -4.15
CA TRP A 96 8.76 9.19 -4.55
C TRP A 96 8.71 7.68 -4.33
N GLY A 97 7.68 7.16 -3.68
CA GLY A 97 7.57 5.75 -3.33
C GLY A 97 8.47 5.36 -2.17
N ASP A 98 8.70 6.27 -1.21
CA ASP A 98 9.48 5.95 0.00
C ASP A 98 8.81 4.81 0.79
N THR A 99 9.62 3.86 1.24
CA THR A 99 9.18 2.65 1.93
C THR A 99 9.78 2.53 3.32
N ALA A 100 10.68 3.42 3.72
CA ALA A 100 11.26 3.45 5.06
C ALA A 100 10.22 3.88 6.12
N PRO A 101 10.41 3.54 7.41
CA PRO A 101 9.58 4.07 8.47
C PRO A 101 9.60 5.60 8.45
N GLN A 102 8.42 6.20 8.53
CA GLN A 102 8.25 7.65 8.64
C GLN A 102 7.93 8.02 10.08
N ASP A 103 8.09 9.29 10.43
CA ASP A 103 7.74 9.87 11.73
C ASP A 103 8.45 9.25 12.96
N ILE A 104 7.94 9.58 14.16
CA ILE A 104 8.44 9.12 15.45
C ILE A 104 7.33 8.52 16.34
N TYR A 105 6.16 8.21 15.75
CA TYR A 105 5.01 7.66 16.45
C TYR A 105 5.07 6.13 16.49
N ILE A 106 5.85 5.61 17.45
CA ILE A 106 6.12 4.18 17.65
C ILE A 106 4.91 3.23 17.47
N PRO A 107 3.68 3.54 17.93
CA PRO A 107 2.52 2.67 17.69
C PRO A 107 2.12 2.48 16.21
N ALA A 108 2.73 3.21 15.27
CA ALA A 108 2.51 3.08 13.83
C ALA A 108 3.82 2.93 13.02
N THR A 109 4.88 3.66 13.39
CA THR A 109 6.09 3.89 12.58
C THR A 109 6.62 2.63 11.90
N TYR A 110 6.88 1.57 12.68
CA TYR A 110 7.59 0.38 12.22
C TYR A 110 6.67 -0.73 11.69
N TRP A 111 5.37 -0.46 11.51
CA TRP A 111 4.42 -1.46 11.00
C TRP A 111 4.77 -1.88 9.55
N PRO A 112 5.21 -3.13 9.29
CA PRO A 112 5.91 -3.50 8.05
C PRO A 112 5.02 -4.13 6.97
N MET A 113 3.70 -3.94 7.05
CA MET A 113 2.72 -4.69 6.24
C MET A 113 2.01 -3.83 5.17
N GLY A 114 2.44 -2.59 4.94
CA GLY A 114 1.76 -1.66 4.02
C GLY A 114 1.79 -2.14 2.57
N ALA A 115 2.96 -2.56 2.09
CA ALA A 115 3.11 -3.13 0.75
C ALA A 115 2.25 -4.38 0.54
N ALA A 116 2.21 -5.28 1.54
CA ALA A 116 1.43 -6.51 1.47
C ALA A 116 -0.08 -6.23 1.39
N TRP A 117 -0.58 -5.27 2.18
CA TRP A 117 -1.99 -4.87 2.10
C TRP A 117 -2.31 -4.22 0.76
N LEU A 118 -1.45 -3.31 0.27
CA LEU A 118 -1.62 -2.72 -1.06
C LEU A 118 -1.65 -3.78 -2.17
N CYS A 119 -0.85 -4.84 -2.09
CA CYS A 119 -0.84 -5.92 -3.06
C CYS A 119 -2.19 -6.66 -3.16
N LEU A 120 -3.05 -6.60 -2.14
CA LEU A 120 -4.41 -7.15 -2.24
C LEU A 120 -5.25 -6.44 -3.31
N HIS A 121 -4.98 -5.15 -3.59
CA HIS A 121 -5.65 -4.42 -4.67
C HIS A 121 -5.29 -4.95 -6.06
N LEU A 122 -4.07 -5.45 -6.25
CA LEU A 122 -3.67 -6.15 -7.48
C LEU A 122 -4.47 -7.44 -7.66
N TRP A 123 -4.60 -8.23 -6.59
CA TRP A 123 -5.43 -9.43 -6.62
C TRP A 123 -6.90 -9.10 -6.89
N GLU A 124 -7.44 -8.09 -6.21
CA GLU A 124 -8.83 -7.64 -6.34
C GLU A 124 -9.16 -7.26 -7.79
N HIS A 125 -8.29 -6.49 -8.46
CA HIS A 125 -8.48 -6.13 -9.87
C HIS A 125 -8.57 -7.36 -10.78
N TYR A 126 -7.71 -8.36 -10.57
CA TYR A 126 -7.82 -9.62 -11.29
C TYR A 126 -9.10 -10.38 -10.93
N ASP A 127 -9.50 -10.40 -9.66
CA ASP A 127 -10.67 -11.17 -9.22
C ASP A 127 -11.99 -10.61 -9.79
N PHE A 128 -12.10 -9.29 -9.89
CA PHE A 128 -13.22 -8.60 -10.53
C PHE A 128 -13.18 -8.70 -12.07
N GLY A 129 -12.03 -8.43 -12.70
CA GLY A 129 -11.91 -8.33 -14.16
C GLY A 129 -11.60 -9.65 -14.88
N ARG A 130 -11.04 -10.63 -14.18
CA ARG A 130 -10.53 -11.92 -14.70
C ARG A 130 -9.53 -11.80 -15.86
N ASP A 131 -8.84 -10.66 -15.98
CA ASP A 131 -7.80 -10.44 -16.97
C ASP A 131 -6.50 -11.18 -16.58
N LYS A 132 -6.25 -12.31 -17.25
CA LYS A 132 -5.03 -13.11 -17.04
C LYS A 132 -3.76 -12.38 -17.49
N SER A 133 -3.85 -11.48 -18.47
CA SER A 133 -2.71 -10.72 -18.96
C SER A 133 -2.26 -9.71 -17.92
N PHE A 134 -3.22 -9.07 -17.24
CA PHE A 134 -2.94 -8.25 -16.06
C PHE A 134 -2.34 -9.09 -14.92
N LEU A 135 -2.94 -10.25 -14.60
CA LEU A 135 -2.43 -11.10 -13.51
C LEU A 135 -0.98 -11.54 -13.74
N GLN A 136 -0.61 -11.89 -14.98
CA GLN A 136 0.77 -12.25 -15.32
C GLN A 136 1.77 -11.12 -15.01
N GLN A 137 1.35 -9.85 -15.14
CA GLN A 137 2.18 -8.68 -14.83
C GLN A 137 2.18 -8.36 -13.33
N ALA A 138 1.03 -8.50 -12.67
CA ALA A 138 0.86 -8.17 -11.24
C ALA A 138 1.40 -9.25 -10.29
N TYR A 139 1.37 -10.52 -10.70
CA TYR A 139 1.74 -11.66 -9.85
C TYR A 139 3.18 -11.58 -9.31
N PRO A 140 4.21 -11.21 -10.10
CA PRO A 140 5.56 -11.02 -9.56
C PRO A 140 5.65 -10.04 -8.39
N VAL A 141 4.83 -8.97 -8.40
CA VAL A 141 4.78 -7.98 -7.32
C VAL A 141 4.18 -8.59 -6.05
N MET A 142 3.03 -9.26 -6.18
CA MET A 142 2.38 -9.96 -5.07
C MET A 142 3.26 -11.06 -4.48
N LYS A 143 3.98 -11.79 -5.35
CA LYS A 143 4.92 -12.83 -4.95
C LYS A 143 6.07 -12.23 -4.12
N GLU A 144 6.66 -11.11 -4.53
CA GLU A 144 7.74 -10.47 -3.77
C GLU A 144 7.28 -9.96 -2.40
N ALA A 145 6.05 -9.44 -2.30
CA ALA A 145 5.48 -9.08 -0.99
C ALA A 145 5.32 -10.32 -0.09
N ALA A 146 4.89 -11.45 -0.65
CA ALA A 146 4.80 -12.72 0.09
C ALA A 146 6.18 -13.26 0.48
N GLU A 147 7.19 -13.16 -0.39
CA GLU A 147 8.57 -13.53 -0.10
C GLU A 147 9.14 -12.74 1.08
N PHE A 148 8.85 -11.44 1.17
CA PHE A 148 9.23 -10.65 2.34
C PHE A 148 8.60 -11.20 3.62
N ILE A 149 7.28 -11.45 3.62
CA ILE A 149 6.59 -11.96 4.81
C ILE A 149 7.21 -13.30 5.23
N LEU A 150 7.44 -14.22 4.30
CA LEU A 150 8.04 -15.52 4.61
C LEU A 150 9.42 -15.42 5.23
N ASP A 151 10.24 -14.46 4.78
CA ASP A 151 11.60 -14.24 5.29
C ASP A 151 11.64 -13.37 6.57
N TYR A 152 10.55 -12.65 6.85
CA TYR A 152 10.39 -11.79 8.03
C TYR A 152 9.78 -12.53 9.23
N LEU A 153 9.04 -13.62 8.98
CA LEU A 153 8.46 -14.44 10.03
C LEU A 153 9.55 -15.12 10.87
N ILE A 154 9.35 -15.14 12.18
CA ILE A 154 10.17 -15.89 13.14
C ILE A 154 9.31 -16.87 13.92
N GLU A 155 9.90 -17.92 14.46
CA GLU A 155 9.21 -18.84 15.37
C GLU A 155 9.12 -18.25 16.78
N ASP A 156 7.95 -18.36 17.41
CA ASP A 156 7.77 -18.05 18.83
C ASP A 156 8.08 -19.26 19.75
N ASP A 157 7.91 -19.07 21.06
CA ASP A 157 8.11 -20.11 22.09
C ASP A 157 7.20 -21.34 21.94
N LYS A 158 6.17 -21.25 21.10
CA LYS A 158 5.19 -22.31 20.79
C LYS A 158 5.37 -22.87 19.38
N GLY A 159 6.42 -22.47 18.66
CA GLY A 159 6.70 -22.91 17.28
C GLY A 159 5.73 -22.34 16.24
N ARG A 160 5.04 -21.23 16.54
CA ARG A 160 4.19 -20.52 15.58
C ARG A 160 5.03 -19.49 14.85
N LEU A 161 4.80 -19.34 13.54
CA LEU A 161 5.40 -18.25 12.77
C LEU A 161 4.66 -16.94 13.08
N VAL A 162 5.40 -15.95 13.57
CA VAL A 162 4.89 -14.63 13.97
C VAL A 162 5.73 -13.52 13.37
N THR A 163 5.16 -12.32 13.24
CA THR A 163 5.88 -11.12 12.84
C THR A 163 6.43 -10.40 14.07
N CYS A 164 7.70 -10.03 14.06
CA CYS A 164 8.33 -9.30 15.16
C CYS A 164 9.49 -8.43 14.65
N PRO A 165 9.54 -7.13 15.01
CA PRO A 165 8.54 -6.37 15.77
C PRO A 165 7.24 -6.13 14.98
N SER A 166 6.10 -5.95 15.67
CA SER A 166 4.81 -5.63 15.04
C SER A 166 3.94 -4.78 15.96
N VAL A 167 2.96 -4.10 15.40
CA VAL A 167 1.93 -3.32 16.12
C VAL A 167 0.54 -3.65 15.59
N SER A 168 -0.47 -3.51 16.44
CA SER A 168 -1.80 -3.17 15.97
C SER A 168 -1.80 -1.67 15.69
N PRO A 169 -1.91 -1.21 14.43
CA PRO A 169 -1.66 0.18 14.06
C PRO A 169 -2.34 1.18 14.99
N GLU A 170 -1.53 2.10 15.50
CA GLU A 170 -1.95 3.29 16.28
C GLU A 170 -2.59 2.99 17.64
N ASN A 171 -2.52 1.75 18.12
CA ASN A 171 -2.99 1.38 19.45
C ASN A 171 -1.83 1.10 20.42
N THR A 172 -2.08 1.40 21.70
CA THR A 172 -1.19 1.09 22.82
C THR A 172 -1.95 0.26 23.85
N TYR A 173 -1.33 -0.83 24.33
CA TYR A 173 -1.88 -1.70 25.38
C TYR A 173 -1.12 -1.55 26.69
#